data_AF-A0A2G9UM97-F1
#
_entry.id   AF-A0A2G9UM97-F1
#
_cell.length_a   1.000
_cell.length_b   1.000
_cell.length_c   1.000
_cell.angle_alpha   90.00
_cell.angle_beta   90.00
_cell.angle_gamma   90.00
#
_symmetry.space_group_name_H-M   'P 1'
#
loop_
_entity.id
_entity.type
_entity.pdbx_description
1 polymer ?
#
loop_
_entity_poly.entity_id
_entity_poly.type
_entity_poly.pdbx_seq_one_letter_code
_entity_poly.pdbx_strand_id
1 'polypeptide(L)'
;MKHPRQEDEMDELAPISCGHQTICPALTTCCEVFKNGEVRNMCCPLQDAVCCEDTCCPAGYHCRSNGRCEKRAVRDFFGDFAV
;
A
#
# COMPACT_ATOMS: atom_id res chain seq x y z
N MET A 1 0.46 -25.52 -31.66
CA MET A 1 0.40 -25.89 -30.23
C MET A 1 1.14 -24.83 -29.41
N LYS A 2 0.64 -23.59 -29.40
CA LYS A 2 1.11 -22.58 -28.44
C LYS A 2 0.32 -22.91 -27.18
N HIS A 3 1.00 -23.44 -26.18
CA HIS A 3 0.45 -23.53 -24.83
C HIS A 3 0.37 -22.08 -24.31
N PRO A 4 -0.80 -21.45 -24.18
CA PRO A 4 -0.88 -20.25 -23.38
C PRO A 4 -0.84 -20.75 -21.95
N ARG A 5 0.32 -20.67 -21.30
CA ARG A 5 0.35 -20.84 -19.84
C ARG A 5 -0.42 -19.66 -19.27
N GLN A 6 -1.67 -19.93 -18.95
CA GLN A 6 -2.36 -19.47 -17.76
C GLN A 6 -1.61 -18.37 -16.99
N GLU A 7 -1.98 -17.13 -17.27
CA GLU A 7 -1.99 -16.05 -16.27
C GLU A 7 -3.33 -15.28 -16.35
N ASP A 8 -4.37 -15.88 -16.96
CA ASP A 8 -5.76 -15.39 -17.00
C ASP A 8 -6.51 -15.59 -15.64
N GLU A 9 -5.79 -15.78 -14.54
CA GLU A 9 -6.35 -15.85 -13.16
C GLU A 9 -5.76 -14.76 -12.25
N MET A 10 -5.44 -13.61 -12.84
CA MET A 10 -5.29 -12.31 -12.16
C MET A 10 -6.27 -11.26 -12.73
N ASP A 11 -7.25 -11.71 -13.52
CA ASP A 11 -7.98 -10.91 -14.53
C ASP A 11 -9.41 -10.49 -14.14
N GLU A 12 -9.92 -10.78 -12.93
CA GLU A 12 -11.22 -10.24 -12.47
C GLU A 12 -11.09 -9.10 -11.45
N LEU A 13 -9.91 -8.50 -11.37
CA LEU A 13 -9.67 -7.38 -10.49
C LEU A 13 -9.49 -6.15 -11.37
N ALA A 14 -10.50 -5.29 -11.39
CA ALA A 14 -10.55 -4.11 -12.25
C ALA A 14 -9.51 -3.05 -11.83
N PRO A 15 -8.66 -2.56 -12.73
CA PRO A 15 -7.64 -1.56 -12.40
C PRO A 15 -8.31 -0.30 -11.83
N ILE A 16 -7.70 0.25 -10.78
CA ILE A 16 -8.22 1.43 -10.08
C ILE A 16 -7.54 2.69 -10.62
N SER A 17 -8.32 3.77 -10.77
CA SER A 17 -7.78 5.09 -11.12
C SER A 17 -7.43 5.85 -9.85
N CYS A 18 -6.13 6.12 -9.65
CA CYS A 18 -5.62 6.83 -8.48
C CYS A 18 -5.52 8.34 -8.67
N GLY A 19 -5.99 8.88 -9.80
CA GLY A 19 -5.84 10.29 -10.15
C GLY A 19 -4.49 10.61 -10.79
N HIS A 20 -4.31 11.83 -11.29
CA HIS A 20 -3.09 12.28 -11.99
C HIS A 20 -2.67 11.34 -13.15
N GLN A 21 -3.67 10.80 -13.87
CA GLN A 21 -3.48 9.81 -14.94
C GLN A 21 -2.75 8.52 -14.51
N THR A 22 -2.74 8.24 -13.21
CA THR A 22 -2.14 7.02 -12.65
C THR A 22 -3.21 5.96 -12.52
N ILE A 23 -2.97 4.83 -13.18
CA ILE A 23 -3.82 3.64 -13.12
C ILE A 23 -3.03 2.55 -12.42
N CYS A 24 -3.59 2.01 -11.36
CA CYS A 24 -2.97 0.96 -10.58
C CYS A 24 -3.69 -0.36 -10.82
N PRO A 25 -2.97 -1.50 -10.72
CA PRO A 25 -3.61 -2.79 -10.77
C PRO A 25 -4.59 -2.93 -9.61
N ALA A 26 -5.49 -3.87 -9.74
CA ALA A 26 -6.52 -4.05 -8.75
C ALA A 26 -5.98 -4.75 -7.49
N LEU A 27 -6.71 -4.65 -6.38
CA LEU A 27 -6.24 -4.99 -5.02
C LEU A 27 -5.03 -4.17 -4.55
N THR A 28 -4.79 -3.00 -5.16
CA THR A 28 -3.79 -2.04 -4.68
C THR A 28 -4.44 -0.85 -3.97
N THR A 29 -3.65 -0.12 -3.19
CA THR A 29 -4.05 1.13 -2.55
C THR A 29 -3.37 2.30 -3.27
N CYS A 30 -4.15 3.32 -3.61
CA CYS A 30 -3.63 4.58 -4.14
C CYS A 30 -3.00 5.41 -3.04
N CYS A 31 -1.74 5.82 -3.23
CA CYS A 31 -1.05 6.71 -2.32
C CYS A 31 -0.63 7.99 -3.03
N GLU A 32 -1.11 9.14 -2.57
CA GLU A 32 -0.61 10.45 -2.99
C GLU A 32 0.66 10.79 -2.22
N VAL A 33 1.75 11.03 -2.94
CA VAL A 33 3.02 11.48 -2.39
C VAL A 33 3.38 12.85 -2.96
N PHE A 34 3.80 13.75 -2.09
CA PHE A 34 4.20 15.11 -2.45
C PHE A 34 5.73 15.17 -2.51
N LYS A 35 6.29 15.36 -3.70
CA LYS A 35 7.75 15.45 -3.88
C LYS A 35 8.09 16.65 -4.73
N ASN A 36 8.95 17.52 -4.22
CA ASN A 36 9.42 18.73 -4.92
C ASN A 36 8.29 19.65 -5.43
N GLY A 37 7.14 19.69 -4.74
CA GLY A 37 5.98 20.49 -5.13
C GLY A 37 5.06 19.85 -6.18
N GLU A 38 5.33 18.61 -6.58
CA GLU A 38 4.47 17.83 -7.48
C GLU A 38 3.79 16.70 -6.70
N VAL A 39 2.50 16.50 -6.97
CA VAL A 39 1.76 15.33 -6.46
C VAL A 39 2.00 14.17 -7.40
N ARG A 40 2.55 13.08 -6.88
CA ARG A 40 2.69 11.83 -7.61
C ARG A 40 1.81 10.79 -6.94
N ASN A 41 1.18 9.96 -7.75
CA ASN A 41 0.46 8.80 -7.25
C ASN A 41 1.36 7.57 -7.35
N MET A 42 1.38 6.77 -6.30
CA MET A 42 2.03 5.47 -6.28
C MET A 42 1.03 4.37 -5.97
N CYS A 43 1.22 3.23 -6.64
CA CYS A 43 0.41 2.04 -6.44
C CYS A 43 1.02 1.19 -5.32
N CYS A 44 0.28 0.98 -4.24
CA CYS A 44 0.71 0.12 -3.16
C CYS A 44 0.06 -1.27 -3.26
N PRO A 45 0.84 -2.36 -3.37
CA PRO A 45 0.28 -3.72 -3.50
C PRO A 45 -0.40 -4.24 -2.23
N LEU A 46 -0.32 -3.50 -1.13
CA LEU A 46 -0.92 -3.86 0.15
C LEU A 46 -2.25 -3.10 0.31
N GLN A 47 -3.32 -3.85 0.60
CA GLN A 47 -4.57 -3.28 1.11
C GLN A 47 -4.39 -2.79 2.54
N ASP A 48 -5.07 -1.70 2.90
CA ASP A 48 -5.03 -1.06 4.24
C ASP A 48 -3.63 -0.60 4.69
N ALA A 49 -2.72 -0.41 3.74
CA ALA A 49 -1.36 0.02 4.02
C ALA A 49 -1.26 1.53 4.28
N VAL A 50 -0.26 1.89 5.07
CA VAL A 50 0.09 3.28 5.36
C VAL A 50 0.98 3.81 4.22
N CYS A 51 0.48 4.85 3.56
CA CYS A 51 1.19 5.59 2.53
C CYS A 51 2.25 6.50 3.14
N CYS A 52 3.48 6.41 2.63
CA CYS A 52 4.59 7.27 3.04
C CYS A 52 5.29 7.86 1.82
N GLU A 53 6.14 8.87 2.03
CA GLU A 53 6.70 9.73 0.96
C GLU A 53 7.25 8.99 -0.27
N ASP A 54 7.90 7.84 -0.09
CA ASP A 54 8.46 7.04 -1.20
C ASP A 54 8.21 5.53 -1.02
N THR A 55 7.43 5.10 -0.03
CA THR A 55 7.27 3.68 0.32
C THR A 55 5.91 3.42 0.96
N CYS A 56 5.43 2.18 0.83
CA CYS A 56 4.19 1.75 1.45
C CYS A 56 4.47 0.72 2.55
N CYS A 57 3.84 0.90 3.71
CA CYS A 57 4.01 0.01 4.86
C CYS A 57 2.72 -0.74 5.20
N PRO A 58 2.78 -2.04 5.54
CA PRO A 58 1.59 -2.80 5.89
C PRO A 58 0.88 -2.23 7.12
N ALA A 59 -0.41 -2.54 7.27
CA ALA A 59 -1.21 -2.13 8.42
C ALA A 59 -0.52 -2.49 9.75
N GLY A 60 -0.50 -1.55 10.70
CA GLY A 60 0.19 -1.71 11.98
C GLY A 60 1.69 -1.41 11.95
N TYR A 61 2.23 -0.95 10.82
CA TYR A 61 3.59 -0.42 10.71
C TYR A 61 3.56 1.11 10.57
N HIS A 62 4.62 1.77 11.00
CA HIS A 62 4.84 3.20 10.80
C HIS A 62 6.11 3.43 9.99
N CYS A 63 6.07 4.49 9.20
CA CYS A 63 7.22 4.91 8.45
C CYS A 63 8.17 5.71 9.31
N ARG A 64 9.43 5.29 9.29
CA ARG A 64 10.52 6.17 9.67
C ARG A 64 10.96 7.01 8.49
N SER A 65 11.56 8.15 8.82
CA SER A 65 12.22 9.07 7.88
C SER A 65 13.42 8.47 7.13
N ASN A 66 13.83 7.24 7.43
CA ASN A 66 14.84 6.49 6.67
C ASN A 66 14.23 5.55 5.60
N GLY A 67 12.92 5.63 5.35
CA GLY A 67 12.22 4.76 4.41
C GLY A 67 11.98 3.34 4.92
N ARG A 68 12.15 3.08 6.22
CA ARG A 68 11.82 1.78 6.82
C ARG A 68 10.43 1.77 7.45
N CYS A 69 9.77 0.63 7.30
CA CYS A 69 8.57 0.27 8.04
C CYS A 69 8.96 -0.34 9.38
N GLU A 70 8.73 0.38 10.46
CA GLU A 70 8.86 -0.18 11.81
C GLU A 70 7.48 -0.65 12.27
N LYS A 71 7.37 -1.91 12.70
CA LYS A 71 6.12 -2.43 13.26
C LYS A 71 5.80 -1.57 14.48
N ARG A 72 4.60 -0.96 14.54
CA ARG A 72 4.15 -0.42 15.80
C ARG A 72 4.02 -1.64 16.71
N ALA A 73 4.92 -1.75 17.68
CA ALA A 73 4.58 -2.42 18.92
C ALA A 73 3.53 -1.54 19.61
N VAL A 74 2.34 -1.41 19.01
CA VAL A 74 1.13 -1.28 19.82
C VAL A 74 1.17 -2.55 20.63
N ARG A 75 1.69 -2.45 21.85
CA ARG A 75 1.33 -3.39 22.90
C ARG A 75 -0.18 -3.48 22.75
N ASP A 76 -0.70 -4.65 22.37
CA ASP A 76 -2.11 -4.97 22.46
C ASP A 76 -2.51 -4.75 23.92
N PHE A 77 -2.81 -3.48 24.23
CA PHE A 77 -3.30 -2.99 25.51
C PHE A 77 -4.83 -3.00 25.39
N PHE A 78 -5.36 -4.12 24.88
CA PHE A 78 -6.69 -4.54 25.30
C PHE A 78 -6.57 -4.68 26.82
N GLY A 79 -7.32 -3.84 27.51
CA GLY A 79 -7.05 -3.46 28.90
C GLY A 79 -6.96 -4.63 29.86
N ASP A 80 -6.18 -4.43 30.93
CA ASP A 80 -6.78 -4.58 32.25
C ASP A 80 -6.14 -3.57 33.21
N PHE A 81 -7.01 -2.78 33.82
CA PHE A 81 -6.79 -2.09 35.07
C PHE A 81 -6.42 -3.12 36.13
N ALA A 82 -5.14 -3.24 36.50
CA ALA A 82 -4.75 -4.03 37.66
C ALA A 82 -3.50 -3.43 38.35
N VAL A 83 -3.69 -2.26 38.98
CA VAL A 83 -3.07 -1.92 40.29
C VAL A 83 -4.13 -1.22 41.12
#